data_AF-R4LQ70-F1
#
_entry.id   AF-R4LQ70-F1
#
_cell.length_a   1.000
_cell.length_b   1.000
_cell.length_c   1.000
_cell.angle_alpha   90.00
_cell.angle_beta   90.00
_cell.angle_gamma   90.00
#
_symmetry.space_group_name_H-M   'P 1'
#
loop_
_entity.id
_entity.type
_entity.pdbx_description
1 polymer ?
#
loop_
_entity_poly.entity_id
_entity_poly.type
_entity_poly.pdbx_seq_one_letter_code
_entity_poly.pdbx_strand_id
1 'polypeptide(L)'
;MFSFALLGWLGAALSIALPWPQVWRSCARGRTSGLNTSACFLGVAMPVGWITYGALTGETVQIITNTVTGTAGLAVLTAVLLKQRDLRTRRKLVTSAAGAAGIVLAAAGSATATALTVASSHQAAAFLGSVLAITSIISAVPQPLSLLRDRTQCMAGLSPLRWRLAAAACASWMTYGLATGQVAVWLSAVVGLTSASIVCWVLWSAGRSSAGARVAYA
;
A
#
# COMPACT_ATOMS: atom_id res chain seq x y z
N MET A 1 12.95 -9.15 -22.82
CA MET A 1 12.57 -9.93 -21.61
C MET A 1 13.37 -9.50 -20.38
N PHE A 2 14.71 -9.38 -20.42
CA PHE A 2 15.52 -8.95 -19.28
C PHE A 2 15.14 -7.60 -18.67
N SER A 3 14.83 -6.59 -19.49
CA SER A 3 14.54 -5.23 -19.00
C SER A 3 13.24 -5.10 -18.19
N PHE A 4 12.23 -5.94 -18.46
CA PHE A 4 10.95 -5.89 -17.73
C PHE A 4 11.06 -6.54 -16.35
N ALA A 5 11.83 -7.63 -16.24
CA ALA A 5 12.12 -8.25 -14.95
C ALA A 5 12.85 -7.27 -14.01
N LEU A 6 13.80 -6.49 -14.54
CA LEU A 6 14.51 -5.46 -13.76
C LEU A 6 13.55 -4.40 -13.18
N LEU A 7 12.52 -3.98 -13.94
CA LEU A 7 11.51 -3.04 -13.45
C LEU A 7 10.67 -3.63 -12.31
N GLY A 8 10.25 -4.89 -12.44
CA GLY A 8 9.54 -5.60 -11.37
C GLY A 8 10.38 -5.68 -10.09
N TRP A 9 11.66 -6.02 -10.22
CA TRP A 9 12.58 -6.10 -9.07
C TRP A 9 12.96 -4.74 -8.47
N LEU A 10 13.08 -3.70 -9.29
CA LEU A 10 13.23 -2.33 -8.79
C LEU A 10 12.00 -1.89 -8.01
N GLY A 11 10.81 -2.14 -8.56
CA GLY A 11 9.54 -1.91 -7.87
C GLY A 11 9.48 -2.68 -6.55
N ALA A 12 9.92 -3.94 -6.54
CA ALA A 12 10.01 -4.76 -5.34
C ALA A 12 10.93 -4.16 -4.28
N ALA A 13 12.17 -3.81 -4.64
CA ALA A 13 13.15 -3.25 -3.72
C ALA A 13 12.65 -1.95 -3.08
N LEU A 14 12.04 -1.05 -3.88
CA LEU A 14 11.47 0.19 -3.39
C LEU A 14 10.28 -0.08 -2.45
N SER A 15 9.36 -0.97 -2.84
CA SER A 15 8.21 -1.36 -2.01
C SER A 15 8.63 -1.97 -0.67
N ILE A 16 9.67 -2.81 -0.68
CA ILE A 16 10.23 -3.44 0.52
C ILE A 16 10.87 -2.41 1.45
N ALA A 17 11.51 -1.37 0.91
CA ALA A 17 12.15 -0.33 1.72
C ALA A 17 11.14 0.56 2.47
N LEU A 18 9.97 0.82 1.87
CA LEU A 18 8.96 1.77 2.38
C LEU A 18 8.44 1.50 3.81
N PRO A 19 8.10 0.26 4.22
CA PRO A 19 7.50 0.02 5.53
C PRO A 19 8.51 0.05 6.69
N TRP A 20 9.81 -0.15 6.45
CA TRP A 20 10.79 -0.32 7.53
C TRP A 20 10.94 0.88 8.49
N PRO A 21 10.89 2.14 8.03
CA PRO A 21 10.85 3.27 8.96
C PRO A 21 9.66 3.21 9.93
N GLN A 22 8.51 2.70 9.48
CA GLN A 22 7.34 2.54 10.34
C GLN A 22 7.49 1.36 11.30
N VAL A 23 8.03 0.24 10.83
CA VAL A 23 8.37 -0.91 11.69
C VAL A 23 9.30 -0.47 12.82
N TRP A 24 10.36 0.27 12.51
CA TRP A 24 11.28 0.77 13.53
C TRP A 24 10.58 1.70 14.54
N ARG A 25 9.76 2.64 14.09
CA ARG A 25 9.01 3.54 14.99
C ARG A 25 8.03 2.78 15.89
N SER A 26 7.27 1.83 15.34
CA SER A 26 6.22 1.14 16.09
C SER A 26 6.76 0.02 16.96
N CYS A 27 7.64 -0.82 16.43
CA CYS A 27 8.15 -2.00 17.12
C CYS A 27 9.33 -1.65 18.03
N ALA A 28 10.32 -0.88 17.56
CA ALA A 28 11.51 -0.56 18.36
C ALA A 28 11.32 0.66 19.27
N ARG A 29 10.60 1.69 18.81
CA ARG A 29 10.35 2.91 19.61
C ARG A 29 8.99 2.94 20.31
N GLY A 30 8.14 1.94 20.11
CA GLY A 30 6.80 1.88 20.72
C GLY A 30 5.83 2.98 20.27
N ARG A 31 6.16 3.73 19.21
CA ARG A 31 5.35 4.85 18.71
C ARG A 31 4.26 4.33 17.80
N THR A 32 3.09 4.08 18.37
CA THR A 32 1.90 3.61 17.65
C THR A 32 0.76 4.62 17.62
N SER A 33 0.80 5.66 18.47
CA SER A 33 -0.24 6.69 18.52
C SER A 33 -0.43 7.37 17.16
N GLY A 34 -1.68 7.63 16.79
CA GLY A 34 -2.06 8.27 15.52
C GLY A 34 -2.10 7.33 14.30
N LEU A 35 -1.77 6.04 14.45
CA LEU A 35 -1.94 5.07 13.37
C LEU A 35 -3.41 4.68 13.20
N ASN A 36 -3.87 4.68 11.95
CA ASN A 36 -5.21 4.23 11.61
C ASN A 36 -5.25 2.69 11.63
N THR A 37 -6.08 2.12 12.51
CA THR A 37 -6.21 0.67 12.70
C THR A 37 -6.67 -0.05 11.44
N SER A 38 -7.66 0.50 10.72
CA SER A 38 -8.13 -0.08 9.45
C SER A 38 -7.03 -0.12 8.40
N ALA A 39 -6.22 0.94 8.31
CA ALA A 39 -5.07 0.97 7.42
C ALA A 39 -3.99 -0.07 7.82
N CYS A 40 -3.80 -0.32 9.12
CA CYS A 40 -2.89 -1.37 9.59
C CYS A 40 -3.40 -2.77 9.22
N PHE A 41 -4.71 -3.02 9.35
CA PHE A 41 -5.33 -4.28 8.89
C PHE A 41 -5.20 -4.47 7.38
N LEU A 42 -5.44 -3.41 6.59
CA LEU A 42 -5.22 -3.44 5.14
C LEU A 42 -3.75 -3.67 4.78
N GLY A 43 -2.82 -3.15 5.58
CA GLY A 43 -1.38 -3.37 5.43
C GLY A 43 -0.96 -4.84 5.58
N VAL A 44 -1.82 -5.70 6.14
CA VAL A 44 -1.62 -7.16 6.19
C VAL A 44 -2.42 -7.85 5.09
N ALA A 45 -3.70 -7.49 4.91
CA ALA A 45 -4.58 -8.18 3.99
C ALA A 45 -4.25 -7.95 2.51
N MET A 46 -3.83 -6.74 2.13
CA MET A 46 -3.46 -6.45 0.75
C MET A 46 -2.27 -7.30 0.29
N PRO A 47 -1.16 -7.42 1.07
CA PRO A 47 -0.10 -8.35 0.73
C PRO A 47 -0.53 -9.81 0.63
N VAL A 48 -1.41 -10.30 1.51
CA VAL A 48 -1.98 -11.66 1.38
C VAL A 48 -2.67 -11.84 0.03
N GLY A 49 -3.51 -10.89 -0.36
CA GLY A 49 -4.18 -10.92 -1.65
C GLY A 49 -3.21 -10.91 -2.83
N TRP A 50 -2.16 -10.08 -2.79
CA TRP A 50 -1.15 -10.03 -3.85
C TRP A 50 -0.24 -11.27 -3.89
N ILE A 51 0.04 -11.91 -2.75
CA ILE A 51 0.73 -13.21 -2.71
C ILE A 51 -0.12 -14.26 -3.42
N THR A 52 -1.41 -14.35 -3.09
CA THR A 52 -2.33 -15.28 -3.76
C THR A 52 -2.46 -14.97 -5.24
N TYR A 53 -2.57 -13.68 -5.61
CA TYR A 53 -2.58 -13.26 -7.01
C TYR A 53 -1.31 -13.71 -7.75
N GLY A 54 -0.13 -13.45 -7.18
CA GLY A 54 1.15 -13.87 -7.74
C GLY A 54 1.26 -15.40 -7.88
N ALA A 55 0.74 -16.16 -6.92
CA ALA A 55 0.70 -17.62 -7.02
C ALA A 55 -0.22 -18.10 -8.16
N LEU A 56 -1.39 -17.47 -8.34
CA LEU A 56 -2.33 -17.80 -9.41
C LEU A 56 -1.82 -17.41 -10.80
N THR A 57 -0.99 -16.37 -10.91
CA THR A 57 -0.42 -15.89 -12.18
C THR A 57 1.01 -16.37 -12.46
N GLY A 58 1.66 -17.05 -11.51
CA GLY A 58 3.05 -17.49 -11.62
C GLY A 58 4.10 -16.38 -11.39
N GLU A 59 3.72 -15.24 -10.81
CA GLU A 59 4.55 -14.05 -10.68
C GLU A 59 5.34 -14.01 -9.37
N THR A 60 6.55 -14.58 -9.40
CA THR A 60 7.43 -14.72 -8.22
C THR A 60 7.80 -13.39 -7.57
N VAL A 61 8.02 -12.34 -8.37
CA VAL A 61 8.38 -11.01 -7.85
C VAL A 61 7.29 -10.41 -6.96
N GLN A 62 6.02 -10.68 -7.29
CA GLN A 62 4.89 -10.26 -6.46
C GLN A 62 4.83 -11.02 -5.15
N ILE A 63 5.05 -12.34 -5.19
CA ILE A 63 5.07 -13.19 -3.98
C ILE A 63 6.13 -12.69 -3.02
N ILE A 64 7.37 -12.49 -3.49
CA ILE A 64 8.49 -12.06 -2.64
C ILE A 64 8.25 -10.68 -2.06
N THR A 65 7.87 -9.71 -2.91
CA THR A 65 7.61 -8.33 -2.48
C THR A 65 6.56 -8.31 -1.38
N ASN A 66 5.43 -8.97 -1.60
CA ASN A 66 4.29 -8.92 -0.69
C ASN A 66 4.49 -9.79 0.54
N THR A 67 5.31 -10.84 0.48
CA THR A 67 5.71 -11.56 1.69
C THR A 67 6.49 -10.63 2.62
N VAL A 68 7.49 -9.93 2.10
CA VAL A 68 8.30 -9.02 2.93
C VAL A 68 7.48 -7.83 3.43
N THR A 69 6.73 -7.16 2.57
CA THR A 69 5.90 -6.01 3.01
C THR A 69 4.76 -6.44 3.94
N GLY A 70 4.19 -7.62 3.73
CA GLY A 70 3.17 -8.22 4.59
C GLY A 70 3.70 -8.53 6.00
N THR A 71 4.92 -9.07 6.13
CA THR A 71 5.55 -9.27 7.44
C THR A 71 5.78 -7.95 8.18
N ALA A 72 6.22 -6.91 7.47
CA ALA A 72 6.37 -5.58 8.04
C ALA A 72 5.02 -4.98 8.49
N GLY A 73 3.97 -5.14 7.67
CA GLY A 73 2.60 -4.73 8.01
C GLY A 73 2.07 -5.46 9.26
N LEU A 74 2.30 -6.78 9.34
CA LEU A 74 1.90 -7.60 10.47
C LEU A 74 2.61 -7.19 11.76
N ALA A 75 3.92 -6.91 11.69
CA ALA A 75 4.69 -6.42 12.82
C ALA A 75 4.12 -5.10 13.37
N VAL A 76 3.76 -4.16 12.47
CA VAL A 76 3.15 -2.88 12.86
C VAL A 76 1.76 -3.07 13.45
N LEU A 77 0.89 -3.89 12.83
CA LEU A 77 -0.45 -4.18 13.35
C LEU A 77 -0.38 -4.81 14.75
N THR A 78 0.50 -5.79 14.94
CA THR A 78 0.72 -6.42 16.25
C THR A 78 1.18 -5.38 17.28
N ALA A 79 2.15 -4.52 16.93
CA ALA A 79 2.59 -3.46 17.83
C ALA A 79 1.44 -2.51 18.22
N VAL A 80 0.60 -2.11 17.26
CA VAL A 80 -0.59 -1.27 17.49
C VAL A 80 -1.56 -1.96 18.47
N LEU A 81 -1.97 -3.19 18.19
CA LEU A 81 -2.93 -3.91 19.02
C LEU A 81 -2.41 -4.19 20.43
N LEU A 82 -1.12 -4.50 20.58
CA LEU A 82 -0.51 -4.71 21.89
C LEU A 82 -0.47 -3.42 22.71
N LYS A 83 -0.08 -2.29 22.10
CA LYS A 83 0.12 -1.00 22.80
C LYS A 83 -1.17 -0.20 23.00
N GLN A 84 -2.18 -0.37 22.15
CA GLN A 84 -3.45 0.37 22.23
C GLN A 84 -4.59 -0.57 22.61
N ARG A 85 -4.78 -0.75 23.92
CA ARG A 85 -5.75 -1.71 24.49
C ARG A 85 -7.20 -1.38 24.10
N ASP A 86 -7.52 -0.11 23.96
CA ASP A 86 -8.86 0.36 23.60
C ASP A 86 -9.29 -0.12 22.20
N LEU A 87 -8.33 -0.30 21.28
CA LEU A 87 -8.57 -0.82 19.93
C LEU A 87 -8.96 -2.30 19.90
N ARG A 88 -8.69 -3.05 20.98
CA ARG A 88 -9.02 -4.48 21.07
C ARG A 88 -10.47 -4.75 21.47
N THR A 89 -11.28 -3.72 21.66
CA THR A 89 -12.71 -3.89 21.85
C THR A 89 -13.34 -4.52 20.60
N ARG A 90 -14.25 -5.48 20.79
CA ARG A 90 -14.89 -6.24 19.69
C ARG A 90 -15.43 -5.32 18.59
N ARG A 91 -16.13 -4.25 18.99
CA ARG A 91 -16.70 -3.27 18.04
C ARG A 91 -15.62 -2.63 17.16
N LYS A 92 -14.53 -2.11 17.75
CA LYS A 92 -13.45 -1.45 16.99
C LYS A 92 -12.68 -2.44 16.13
N LEU A 93 -12.46 -3.67 16.60
CA LEU A 93 -11.82 -4.72 15.81
C LEU A 93 -12.65 -5.06 14.57
N VAL A 94 -13.95 -5.33 14.73
CA VAL A 94 -14.84 -5.67 13.61
C VAL A 94 -14.91 -4.53 12.60
N THR A 95 -15.13 -3.29 13.04
CA THR A 95 -15.22 -2.15 12.12
C THR A 95 -13.90 -1.88 11.40
N SER A 96 -12.75 -2.06 12.08
CA SER A 96 -11.45 -1.80 11.47
C SER A 96 -10.97 -2.93 10.55
N ALA A 97 -11.36 -4.18 10.84
CA ALA A 97 -10.93 -5.34 10.09
C ALA A 97 -11.87 -5.69 8.92
N ALA A 98 -13.07 -5.12 8.83
CA ALA A 98 -14.07 -5.51 7.82
C ALA A 98 -13.53 -5.50 6.38
N GLY A 99 -12.87 -4.43 5.96
CA GLY A 99 -12.27 -4.34 4.62
C GLY A 99 -11.15 -5.37 4.40
N ALA A 100 -10.31 -5.58 5.42
CA ALA A 100 -9.25 -6.58 5.39
C ALA A 100 -9.80 -8.01 5.32
N ALA A 101 -10.87 -8.31 6.06
CA ALA A 101 -11.56 -9.59 6.01
C ALA A 101 -12.13 -9.86 4.61
N GLY A 102 -12.71 -8.84 3.95
CA GLY A 102 -13.18 -8.96 2.56
C GLY A 102 -12.07 -9.38 1.59
N ILE A 103 -10.88 -8.77 1.70
CA ILE A 103 -9.72 -9.14 0.86
C ILE A 103 -9.26 -10.57 1.17
N VAL A 104 -9.13 -10.93 2.45
CA VAL A 104 -8.69 -12.28 2.85
C VAL A 104 -9.67 -13.34 2.37
N LEU A 105 -10.98 -13.08 2.47
CA LEU A 105 -12.01 -13.98 1.95
C LEU A 105 -11.96 -14.09 0.43
N ALA A 106 -11.75 -12.98 -0.30
CA ALA A 106 -11.59 -13.02 -1.75
C ALA A 106 -10.34 -13.82 -2.15
N ALA A 107 -9.22 -13.66 -1.45
CA ALA A 107 -7.99 -14.41 -1.69
C ALA A 107 -8.18 -15.91 -1.40
N ALA A 108 -8.72 -16.27 -0.24
CA ALA A 108 -8.99 -17.65 0.14
C ALA A 108 -10.00 -18.32 -0.81
N GLY A 109 -11.07 -17.61 -1.18
CA GLY A 109 -12.07 -18.08 -2.13
C GLY A 109 -11.49 -18.32 -3.52
N SER A 110 -10.62 -17.43 -4.00
CA SER A 110 -9.95 -17.58 -5.31
C SER A 110 -8.99 -18.78 -5.32
N ALA A 111 -8.21 -18.96 -4.26
CA ALA A 111 -7.32 -20.10 -4.11
C ALA A 111 -8.11 -21.42 -4.02
N THR A 112 -9.18 -21.44 -3.21
CA THR A 112 -10.04 -22.62 -3.02
C THR A 112 -10.77 -23.00 -4.30
N ALA A 113 -11.35 -22.03 -5.03
CA ALA A 113 -12.04 -22.28 -6.28
C ALA A 113 -11.10 -22.88 -7.35
N THR A 114 -9.84 -22.44 -7.37
CA THR A 114 -8.81 -23.01 -8.26
C THR A 114 -8.43 -24.44 -7.83
N ALA A 115 -8.18 -24.66 -6.53
CA ALA A 115 -7.81 -25.97 -6.00
C ALA A 115 -8.90 -27.04 -6.17
N LEU A 116 -10.18 -26.62 -6.08
CA LEU A 116 -11.34 -27.48 -6.33
C LEU A 116 -11.71 -27.59 -7.81
N THR A 117 -10.91 -27.01 -8.72
CA THR A 117 -11.15 -26.99 -10.18
C THR A 117 -12.48 -26.34 -10.60
N VAL A 118 -13.08 -25.55 -9.71
CA VAL A 118 -14.33 -24.81 -9.97
C VAL A 118 -14.08 -23.61 -10.91
N ALA A 119 -12.88 -23.06 -10.88
CA ALA A 119 -12.45 -21.97 -11.76
C ALA A 119 -11.01 -22.17 -12.23
N SER A 120 -10.68 -21.67 -13.42
CA SER A 120 -9.28 -21.60 -13.87
C SER A 120 -8.48 -20.58 -13.06
N SER A 121 -7.16 -20.78 -12.94
CA SER A 121 -6.26 -19.83 -12.27
C SER A 121 -6.38 -18.41 -12.84
N HIS A 122 -6.59 -18.28 -14.16
CA HIS A 122 -6.77 -17.00 -14.83
C HIS A 122 -8.06 -16.29 -14.39
N GLN A 123 -9.20 -16.99 -14.32
CA GLN A 123 -10.46 -16.41 -13.85
C GLN A 123 -10.37 -15.99 -12.38
N ALA A 124 -9.82 -16.85 -11.53
CA ALA A 124 -9.61 -16.57 -10.11
C ALA A 124 -8.68 -15.36 -9.92
N ALA A 125 -7.58 -15.27 -10.68
CA ALA A 125 -6.67 -14.14 -10.67
C ALA A 125 -7.35 -12.85 -11.15
N ALA A 126 -8.17 -12.90 -12.20
CA ALA A 126 -8.89 -11.72 -12.72
C ALA A 126 -9.87 -11.16 -11.68
N PHE A 127 -10.63 -12.04 -11.02
CA PHE A 127 -11.53 -11.65 -9.92
C PHE A 127 -10.76 -11.03 -8.76
N LEU A 128 -9.75 -11.74 -8.24
CA LEU A 128 -8.95 -11.26 -7.10
C LEU A 128 -8.23 -9.96 -7.43
N GLY A 129 -7.63 -9.87 -8.62
CA GLY A 129 -6.96 -8.67 -9.11
C GLY A 129 -7.88 -7.46 -9.18
N SER A 130 -9.15 -7.66 -9.57
CA SER A 130 -10.16 -6.59 -9.58
C SER A 130 -10.46 -6.10 -8.16
N VAL A 131 -10.65 -7.02 -7.21
CA VAL A 131 -10.85 -6.68 -5.78
C VAL A 131 -9.67 -5.89 -5.22
N LEU A 132 -8.44 -6.32 -5.52
CA LEU A 132 -7.22 -5.65 -5.06
C LEU A 132 -7.05 -4.26 -5.70
N ALA A 133 -7.32 -4.12 -7.00
CA ALA A 133 -7.25 -2.84 -7.68
C ALA A 133 -8.29 -1.84 -7.13
N ILE A 134 -9.55 -2.27 -6.97
CA ILE A 134 -10.62 -1.45 -6.38
C ILE A 134 -10.25 -1.02 -4.96
N THR A 135 -9.75 -1.95 -4.15
CA THR A 135 -9.35 -1.61 -2.77
C THR A 135 -8.18 -0.63 -2.75
N SER A 136 -7.20 -0.81 -3.64
CA SER A 136 -6.09 0.13 -3.82
C SER A 136 -6.60 1.53 -4.18
N ILE A 137 -7.56 1.63 -5.11
CA ILE A 137 -8.18 2.89 -5.50
C ILE A 137 -8.83 3.58 -4.31
N ILE A 138 -9.73 2.87 -3.62
CA ILE A 138 -10.48 3.42 -2.49
C ILE A 138 -9.53 3.88 -1.38
N SER A 139 -8.47 3.09 -1.11
CA SER A 139 -7.50 3.40 -0.04
C SER A 139 -6.55 4.56 -0.38
N ALA A 140 -6.30 4.84 -1.65
CA ALA A 140 -5.34 5.84 -2.11
C ALA A 140 -5.91 7.27 -2.18
N VAL A 141 -7.24 7.42 -2.16
CA VAL A 141 -7.95 8.70 -2.36
C VAL A 141 -7.96 9.62 -1.12
N PRO A 142 -8.17 9.14 0.13
CA PRO A 142 -8.42 10.03 1.27
C PRO A 142 -7.28 11.01 1.57
N GLN A 143 -6.03 10.54 1.50
CA GLN A 143 -4.85 11.35 1.83
C GLN A 143 -4.63 12.52 0.84
N PRO A 144 -4.52 12.31 -0.47
CA PRO A 144 -4.38 13.42 -1.41
C PRO A 144 -5.61 14.33 -1.36
N LEU A 145 -6.81 13.79 -1.25
CA LEU A 145 -8.03 14.60 -1.17
C LEU A 145 -8.05 15.52 0.06
N SER A 146 -7.65 15.02 1.23
CA SER A 146 -7.53 15.82 2.44
C SER A 146 -6.54 16.98 2.25
N LEU A 147 -5.36 16.70 1.67
CA LEU A 147 -4.34 17.72 1.38
C LEU A 147 -4.80 18.75 0.34
N LEU A 148 -5.56 18.32 -0.66
CA LEU A 148 -6.10 19.23 -1.66
C LEU A 148 -7.19 20.13 -1.09
N ARG A 149 -8.02 19.62 -0.16
CA ARG A 149 -9.13 20.35 0.48
C ARG A 149 -8.66 21.35 1.54
N ASP A 150 -7.66 20.99 2.33
CA ASP A 150 -7.11 21.86 3.37
C ASP A 150 -5.58 21.93 3.27
N ARG A 151 -5.08 23.05 2.75
CA ARG A 151 -3.65 23.31 2.59
C ARG A 151 -2.98 23.86 3.85
N THR A 152 -3.77 24.21 4.86
CA THR A 152 -3.28 24.79 6.12
C THR A 152 -2.96 23.71 7.16
N GLN A 153 -3.39 22.46 6.91
CA GLN A 153 -3.13 21.34 7.80
C GLN A 153 -1.64 21.14 8.10
N CYS A 154 -1.33 20.69 9.32
CA CYS A 154 0.03 20.40 9.72
C CYS A 154 0.58 19.19 8.95
N MET A 155 1.53 19.46 8.04
CA MET A 155 2.18 18.43 7.20
C MET A 155 3.45 17.84 7.82
N ALA A 156 3.83 18.21 9.05
CA ALA A 156 5.08 17.79 9.68
C ALA A 156 5.24 16.25 9.81
N GLY A 157 4.12 15.51 9.80
CA GLY A 157 4.11 14.04 9.82
C GLY A 157 4.37 13.36 8.47
N LEU A 158 4.32 14.10 7.35
CA LEU A 158 4.50 13.56 6.01
C LEU A 158 5.98 13.61 5.62
N SER A 159 6.58 12.45 5.36
CA SER A 159 7.96 12.36 4.88
C SER A 159 8.01 12.52 3.34
N PRO A 160 8.67 13.56 2.79
CA PRO A 160 8.79 13.72 1.34
C PRO A 160 9.52 12.54 0.68
N LEU A 161 10.55 12.00 1.33
CA LEU A 161 11.31 10.86 0.83
C LEU A 161 10.42 9.62 0.67
N ARG A 162 9.55 9.34 1.66
CA ARG A 162 8.59 8.22 1.58
C ARG A 162 7.70 8.35 0.34
N TRP A 163 7.15 9.52 0.08
CA TRP A 163 6.24 9.73 -1.03
C TRP A 163 6.95 9.69 -2.39
N ARG A 164 8.20 10.16 -2.47
CA ARG A 164 9.03 10.00 -3.67
C ARG A 164 9.37 8.54 -3.96
N LEU A 165 9.75 7.78 -2.94
CA LEU A 165 9.99 6.34 -3.06
C LEU A 165 8.71 5.60 -3.47
N ALA A 166 7.55 5.99 -2.93
CA ALA A 166 6.25 5.43 -3.32
C ALA A 166 5.92 5.74 -4.78
N ALA A 167 6.14 6.98 -5.25
CA ALA A 167 5.97 7.32 -6.65
C ALA A 167 6.89 6.50 -7.57
N ALA A 168 8.17 6.37 -7.22
CA ALA A 168 9.13 5.55 -7.98
C ALA A 168 8.75 4.06 -8.00
N ALA A 169 8.30 3.51 -6.87
CA ALA A 169 7.80 2.14 -6.79
C ALA A 169 6.57 1.96 -7.68
N CYS A 170 5.59 2.84 -7.58
CA CYS A 170 4.37 2.78 -8.38
C CYS A 170 4.65 2.95 -9.87
N ALA A 171 5.57 3.84 -10.27
CA ALA A 171 5.99 3.95 -11.66
C ALA A 171 6.61 2.65 -12.18
N SER A 172 7.47 2.01 -11.36
CA SER A 172 8.11 0.74 -11.70
C SER A 172 7.08 -0.39 -11.83
N TRP A 173 6.13 -0.51 -10.89
CA TRP A 173 5.04 -1.50 -10.94
C TRP A 173 4.06 -1.23 -12.08
N MET A 174 3.77 0.03 -12.40
CA MET A 174 2.93 0.41 -13.53
C MET A 174 3.57 -0.04 -14.85
N THR A 175 4.83 0.33 -15.08
CA THR A 175 5.53 -0.05 -16.32
C THR A 175 5.72 -1.56 -16.40
N TYR A 176 6.04 -2.23 -15.30
CA TYR A 176 6.11 -3.69 -15.24
C TYR A 176 4.76 -4.33 -15.59
N GLY A 177 3.66 -3.91 -14.95
CA GLY A 177 2.33 -4.46 -15.19
C GLY A 177 1.82 -4.22 -16.62
N LEU A 178 2.15 -3.05 -17.21
CA LEU A 178 1.86 -2.79 -18.63
C LEU A 178 2.67 -3.73 -19.54
N ALA A 179 3.96 -3.91 -19.26
CA ALA A 179 4.84 -4.76 -20.06
C ALA A 179 4.52 -6.25 -19.95
N THR A 180 3.92 -6.71 -18.84
CA THR A 180 3.52 -8.11 -18.62
C THR A 180 2.03 -8.36 -18.85
N GLY A 181 1.24 -7.35 -19.24
CA GLY A 181 -0.20 -7.47 -19.46
C GLY A 181 -1.03 -7.67 -18.17
N GLN A 182 -0.46 -7.42 -16.99
CA GLN A 182 -1.14 -7.59 -15.70
C GLN A 182 -2.00 -6.37 -15.35
N VAL A 183 -3.25 -6.39 -15.79
CA VAL A 183 -4.20 -5.27 -15.64
C VAL A 183 -4.37 -4.78 -14.20
N ALA A 184 -4.53 -5.70 -13.25
CA ALA A 184 -4.68 -5.36 -11.85
C ALA A 184 -3.46 -4.62 -11.28
N VAL A 185 -2.26 -5.00 -11.72
CA VAL A 185 -0.99 -4.43 -11.24
C VAL A 185 -0.85 -3.00 -11.75
N TRP A 186 -0.96 -2.78 -13.06
CA TRP A 186 -0.75 -1.42 -13.56
C TRP A 186 -1.88 -0.46 -13.16
N LEU A 187 -3.14 -0.93 -13.06
CA LEU A 187 -4.25 -0.09 -12.59
C LEU A 187 -4.06 0.36 -11.14
N SER A 188 -3.72 -0.56 -10.24
CA SER A 188 -3.45 -0.21 -8.84
C SER A 188 -2.24 0.72 -8.72
N ALA A 189 -1.20 0.47 -9.51
CA ALA A 189 0.02 1.27 -9.53
C ALA A 189 -0.20 2.70 -10.09
N VAL A 190 -1.02 2.88 -11.13
CA VAL A 190 -1.40 4.21 -11.65
C VAL A 190 -2.01 5.07 -10.55
N VAL A 191 -2.89 4.49 -9.75
CA VAL A 191 -3.61 5.22 -8.71
C VAL A 191 -2.68 5.55 -7.54
N GLY A 192 -1.81 4.61 -7.16
CA GLY A 192 -0.75 4.86 -6.20
C GLY A 192 0.22 5.95 -6.66
N LEU A 193 0.63 5.92 -7.93
CA LEU A 193 1.50 6.93 -8.55
C LEU A 193 0.84 8.31 -8.53
N THR A 194 -0.43 8.39 -8.91
CA THR A 194 -1.21 9.63 -8.91
C THR A 194 -1.30 10.21 -7.49
N SER A 195 -1.69 9.38 -6.52
CA SER A 195 -1.76 9.77 -5.11
C SER A 195 -0.42 10.29 -4.60
N ALA A 196 0.66 9.53 -4.82
CA ALA A 196 1.99 9.90 -4.37
C ALA A 196 2.51 11.18 -5.03
N SER A 197 2.20 11.39 -6.32
CA SER A 197 2.59 12.59 -7.06
C SER A 197 1.86 13.82 -6.55
N ILE A 198 0.55 13.72 -6.27
CA ILE A 198 -0.23 14.82 -5.68
C ILE A 198 0.38 15.22 -4.34
N VAL A 199 0.66 14.25 -3.45
CA VAL A 199 1.26 14.55 -2.14
C VAL A 199 2.64 15.18 -2.29
N CYS A 200 3.49 14.66 -3.18
CA CYS A 200 4.81 15.25 -3.46
C CYS A 200 4.69 16.70 -3.94
N TRP A 201 3.75 16.98 -4.84
CA TRP A 201 3.51 18.33 -5.34
C TRP A 201 3.02 19.28 -4.24
N VAL A 202 2.10 18.84 -3.37
CA VAL A 202 1.65 19.64 -2.22
C VAL A 202 2.83 19.99 -1.31
N LEU A 203 3.65 19.00 -0.93
CA LEU A 203 4.81 19.22 -0.06
C LEU A 203 5.84 20.17 -0.69
N TRP A 204 6.08 20.03 -1.99
CA TRP A 204 6.99 20.92 -2.71
C TRP A 204 6.45 22.36 -2.77
N SER A 205 5.17 22.55 -3.05
CA SER A 205 4.54 23.88 -3.10
C SER A 205 4.61 24.60 -1.75
N ALA A 206 4.36 23.88 -0.65
CA ALA A 206 4.43 24.45 0.70
C ALA A 206 5.86 24.89 1.08
N GLY A 207 6.88 24.09 0.72
CA GLY A 207 8.28 24.44 0.96
C GLY A 207 8.73 25.72 0.25
N ARG A 208 8.23 25.98 -0.96
CA ARG A 208 8.52 27.22 -1.71
C ARG A 208 7.92 28.45 -1.04
N SER A 209 6.69 28.37 -0.56
CA SER A 209 6.03 29.48 0.14
C SER A 209 6.75 29.89 1.42
N SER A 210 7.24 28.91 2.21
CA SER A 210 8.01 29.19 3.43
C SER A 210 9.43 29.72 3.17
N ALA A 211 10.01 29.45 2.00
CA ALA A 211 11.30 30.00 1.61
C ALA A 211 11.14 31.45 1.11
N GLY A 212 10.12 31.72 0.27
CA GLY A 212 9.83 33.08 -0.20
C GLY A 212 9.45 34.06 0.91
N ALA A 213 8.67 33.62 1.90
CA ALA A 213 8.36 34.43 3.07
C ALA A 213 9.61 34.79 3.89
N ARG A 214 10.57 33.87 4.04
CA ARG A 214 11.82 34.14 4.78
C ARG A 214 12.74 35.14 4.08
N VAL A 215 12.68 35.23 2.76
CA VAL A 215 13.46 36.22 1.97
C VAL A 215 12.80 37.60 1.99
N ALA A 216 11.48 37.69 2.13
CA ALA A 216 10.76 38.97 2.15
C ALA A 216 10.84 39.73 3.50
N TYR A 217 11.27 39.06 4.57
CA TYR A 217 11.42 39.62 5.92
C TYR A 217 12.88 39.65 6.42
N ALA A 218 13.86 39.43 5.53
CA ALA A 218 15.29 39.54 5.79
C ALA A 218 15.85 40.77 5.08
#